data_AF-A0A382VKL1-F1
#
_entry.id   AF-A0A382VKL1-F1
#
_cell.length_a   1.000
_cell.length_b   1.000
_cell.length_c   1.000
_cell.angle_alpha   90.00
_cell.angle_beta   90.00
_cell.angle_gamma   90.00
#
_symmetry.space_group_name_H-M   'P 1'
#
loop_
_entity.id
_entity.type
_entity.pdbx_description
1 polymer ?
#
loop_
_entity_poly.entity_id
_entity_poly.type
_entity_poly.pdbx_seq_one_letter_code
_entity_poly.pdbx_strand_id
1 'polypeptide(L)'
;MPTSFPSRHHDHCGCESRILDEARRLCRERGVRLTNQRFEVLEIVASSHKPLGAYDIMEKVHFDGRRQSPVIVYRALDFLIAQCLVHRLNSLNAF
;
A
#
# COMPACT_ATOMS: atom_id res chain seq x y z
N MET A 1 -2.11 -21.77 12.92
CA MET A 1 -1.99 -20.29 12.93
C MET A 1 -1.53 -19.86 11.55
N PRO A 2 -2.28 -19.04 10.80
CA PRO A 2 -1.75 -18.53 9.54
C PRO A 2 -0.60 -17.57 9.87
N THR A 3 0.57 -17.80 9.30
CA THR A 3 1.71 -16.88 9.41
C THR A 3 1.36 -15.60 8.64
N SER A 4 1.14 -14.49 9.34
CA SER A 4 0.76 -13.19 8.74
C SER A 4 1.79 -12.61 7.77
N PHE A 5 3.01 -13.15 7.74
CA PHE A 5 4.07 -12.70 6.82
C PHE A 5 4.68 -13.91 6.11
N PRO A 6 4.72 -13.92 4.76
CA PRO A 6 5.36 -14.98 4.00
C PRO A 6 6.88 -14.99 4.22
N SER A 7 7.51 -16.15 4.04
CA SER A 7 8.97 -16.30 4.13
C SER A 7 9.70 -15.44 3.09
N ARG A 8 10.95 -15.05 3.36
CA ARG A 8 11.75 -14.17 2.47
C ARG A 8 11.96 -14.73 1.06
N HIS A 9 11.76 -16.03 0.86
CA HIS A 9 11.70 -16.69 -0.44
C HIS A 9 10.28 -17.22 -0.67
N HIS A 10 9.46 -16.44 -1.36
CA HIS A 10 8.13 -16.83 -1.81
C HIS A 10 7.86 -16.25 -3.19
N ASP A 11 6.83 -16.74 -3.86
CA ASP A 11 6.41 -16.26 -5.17
C ASP A 11 5.85 -14.83 -5.07
N HIS A 12 6.71 -13.84 -5.31
CA HIS A 12 6.39 -12.42 -5.15
C HIS A 12 5.21 -11.97 -6.03
N CYS A 13 5.14 -12.47 -7.26
CA CYS A 13 4.04 -12.19 -8.19
C CYS A 13 2.69 -12.67 -7.65
N GLY A 14 2.67 -13.81 -6.95
CA GLY A 14 1.47 -14.37 -6.32
C GLY A 14 1.13 -13.74 -4.97
N CYS A 15 2.09 -13.11 -4.29
CA CYS A 15 1.87 -12.44 -3.01
C CYS A 15 1.25 -11.05 -3.19
N GLU A 16 1.84 -10.24 -4.06
CA GLU A 16 1.36 -8.89 -4.34
C GLU A 16 -0.08 -8.89 -4.86
N SER A 17 -0.37 -9.73 -5.86
CA SER A 17 -1.73 -9.89 -6.40
C SER A 17 -2.76 -10.26 -5.33
N ARG A 18 -2.43 -11.20 -4.42
CA ARG A 18 -3.31 -11.57 -3.30
C ARG A 18 -3.56 -10.41 -2.33
N ILE A 19 -2.53 -9.62 -1.99
CA ILE A 19 -2.68 -8.45 -1.11
C ILE A 19 -3.61 -7.43 -1.75
N LEU A 20 -3.44 -7.16 -3.04
CA LEU A 20 -4.24 -6.18 -3.79
C LEU A 20 -5.69 -6.63 -3.96
N ASP A 21 -5.92 -7.92 -4.24
CA ASP A 21 -7.26 -8.49 -4.35
C ASP A 21 -8.00 -8.49 -3.01
N GLU A 22 -7.30 -8.81 -1.92
CA GLU A 22 -7.86 -8.76 -0.57
C GLU A 22 -8.23 -7.32 -0.18
N ALA A 23 -7.36 -6.35 -0.45
CA ALA A 23 -7.66 -4.94 -0.21
C ALA A 23 -8.88 -4.47 -1.01
N ARG A 24 -9.01 -4.86 -2.28
CA ARG A 24 -10.21 -4.58 -3.10
C ARG A 24 -11.46 -5.19 -2.49
N ARG A 25 -11.40 -6.45 -2.05
CA ARG A 25 -12.51 -7.14 -1.39
C ARG A 25 -12.94 -6.40 -0.12
N LEU A 26 -12.00 -6.10 0.77
CA LEU A 26 -12.26 -5.40 2.03
C LEU A 26 -12.84 -4.00 1.80
N CYS A 27 -12.31 -3.25 0.83
CA CYS A 27 -12.87 -1.94 0.49
C CYS A 27 -14.32 -2.04 -0.01
N ARG A 28 -14.61 -3.05 -0.85
CA ARG A 28 -15.96 -3.30 -1.35
C ARG A 28 -16.93 -3.68 -0.22
N GLU A 29 -16.53 -4.58 0.67
CA GLU A 29 -17.33 -5.01 1.82
C GLU A 29 -17.64 -3.85 2.78
N ARG A 30 -16.68 -2.94 2.96
CA ARG A 30 -16.83 -1.75 3.83
C ARG A 30 -17.52 -0.57 3.15
N GLY A 31 -17.85 -0.67 1.86
CA GLY A 31 -18.46 0.43 1.09
C GLY A 31 -17.53 1.63 0.89
N VAL A 32 -16.21 1.46 1.02
CA VAL A 32 -15.22 2.53 0.82
C VAL A 32 -14.59 2.44 -0.56
N ARG A 33 -14.35 3.59 -1.18
CA ARG A 33 -13.80 3.63 -2.55
C ARG A 33 -12.27 3.54 -2.55
N LEU A 34 -11.73 2.42 -3.01
CA LEU A 34 -10.33 2.30 -3.38
C LEU A 34 -10.13 2.90 -4.78
N THR A 35 -9.79 4.19 -4.84
CA THR A 35 -9.50 4.87 -6.12
C THR A 35 -8.18 4.37 -6.70
N ASN A 36 -7.95 4.56 -8.00
CA ASN A 36 -6.67 4.25 -8.64
C ASN A 36 -5.49 4.86 -7.89
N GLN A 37 -5.68 6.07 -7.35
CA GLN A 37 -4.63 6.73 -6.58
C GLN A 37 -4.23 5.97 -5.30
N ARG A 38 -5.24 5.50 -4.57
CA ARG A 38 -5.03 4.72 -3.35
C ARG A 38 -4.49 3.32 -3.66
N PHE A 39 -4.90 2.77 -4.81
CA PHE A 39 -4.46 1.47 -5.28
C PHE A 39 -2.96 1.47 -5.62
N GLU A 40 -2.46 2.44 -6.38
CA GLU A 40 -1.03 2.49 -6.74
C GLU A 40 -0.14 2.69 -5.49
N VAL A 41 -0.56 3.53 -4.54
CA VAL A 41 0.19 3.70 -3.28
C VAL A 41 0.26 2.36 -2.54
N LEU A 42 -0.84 1.61 -2.50
CA LEU A 42 -0.86 0.28 -1.90
C LEU A 42 0.03 -0.72 -2.65
N GLU A 43 0.03 -0.68 -3.98
CA GLU A 43 0.88 -1.51 -4.85
C GLU A 43 2.37 -1.23 -4.61
N ILE A 44 2.76 0.03 -4.49
CA ILE A 44 4.14 0.43 -4.19
C ILE A 44 4.59 -0.09 -2.82
N VAL A 45 3.72 -0.01 -1.81
CA VAL A 45 4.02 -0.54 -0.47
C VAL A 45 4.08 -2.08 -0.49
N ALA A 46 3.13 -2.74 -1.15
CA ALA A 46 3.07 -4.20 -1.23
C ALA A 46 4.24 -4.80 -2.01
N SER A 47 4.71 -4.14 -3.07
CA SER A 47 5.82 -4.61 -3.90
C SER A 47 7.19 -4.52 -3.21
N SER A 48 7.39 -3.65 -2.22
CA SER A 48 8.71 -3.43 -1.63
C SER A 48 9.14 -4.47 -0.59
N HIS A 49 8.18 -5.21 0.02
CA HIS A 49 8.40 -6.18 1.10
C HIS A 49 9.37 -5.73 2.22
N LYS A 50 9.51 -4.41 2.37
CA LYS A 50 10.34 -3.68 3.32
C LYS A 50 9.60 -2.40 3.65
N PRO A 51 9.73 -1.89 4.88
CA PRO A 51 9.13 -0.61 5.23
C PRO A 51 9.63 0.48 4.28
N LEU A 52 8.71 1.22 3.67
CA LEU A 52 9.05 2.36 2.81
C LEU A 52 8.84 3.68 3.54
N GLY A 53 9.78 4.59 3.39
CA GLY A 53 9.59 5.97 3.84
C GLY A 53 8.56 6.70 2.96
N ALA A 54 7.98 7.78 3.49
CA ALA A 54 7.04 8.61 2.73
C ALA A 54 7.67 9.16 1.44
N TYR A 55 8.96 9.52 1.47
CA TYR A 55 9.69 10.04 0.33
C TYR A 55 9.90 8.97 -0.76
N ASP A 56 10.27 7.74 -0.37
CA ASP A 56 10.44 6.63 -1.32
C ASP A 56 9.14 6.34 -2.07
N ILE A 57 8.00 6.43 -1.37
CA ILE A 57 6.67 6.28 -1.97
C ILE A 57 6.39 7.45 -2.92
N MET A 58 6.67 8.69 -2.53
CA MET A 58 6.48 9.88 -3.38
C MET A 58 7.33 9.89 -4.65
N GLU A 59 8.50 9.23 -4.64
CA GLU A 59 9.33 9.08 -5.83
C GLU A 59 8.79 8.04 -6.80
N LYS A 60 8.09 7.01 -6.29
CA LYS A 60 7.55 5.92 -7.09
C LYS A 60 6.11 6.14 -7.58
N VAL A 61 5.34 7.00 -6.92
CA VAL A 61 3.95 7.31 -7.28
C VAL A 61 3.90 8.22 -8.51
N HIS A 62 3.26 7.73 -9.57
CA HIS A 62 3.07 8.42 -10.84
C HIS A 62 1.64 8.23 -11.39
N PHE A 63 0.64 8.95 -10.84
CA PHE A 63 -0.70 8.95 -11.43
C PHE A 63 -0.69 9.59 -12.81
N ASP A 64 -1.13 8.84 -13.82
CA ASP A 64 -1.22 9.27 -15.23
C ASP A 64 0.09 9.88 -15.76
N GLY A 65 1.23 9.33 -15.32
CA GLY A 65 2.57 9.77 -15.74
C GLY A 65 3.04 11.09 -15.12
N ARG A 66 2.34 11.60 -14.10
CA ARG A 66 2.70 12.85 -13.41
C ARG A 66 3.15 12.55 -11.99
N ARG A 67 4.22 13.22 -11.54
CA ARG A 67 4.63 13.20 -10.13
C ARG A 67 3.55 13.86 -9.28
N GLN A 68 3.23 13.22 -8.17
CA GLN A 68 2.12 13.64 -7.33
C GLN A 68 2.57 14.58 -6.22
N SER A 69 1.65 15.45 -5.80
CA SER A 69 1.95 16.32 -4.67
C SER A 69 2.03 15.50 -3.38
N PRO A 70 2.89 15.89 -2.42
CA PRO A 70 2.99 15.20 -1.14
C PRO A 70 1.64 15.06 -0.42
N VAL A 71 0.78 16.08 -0.53
CA VAL A 71 -0.57 16.10 0.07
C VAL A 71 -1.43 14.93 -0.44
N ILE A 72 -1.35 14.62 -1.73
CA ILE A 72 -2.12 13.51 -2.32
C ILE A 72 -1.60 12.17 -1.79
N VAL A 73 -0.29 11.99 -1.73
CA VAL A 73 0.34 10.75 -1.23
C VAL A 73 -0.01 10.53 0.24
N TYR A 74 0.10 11.55 1.09
CA TYR A 74 -0.30 11.43 2.49
C TYR A 74 -1.80 11.14 2.65
N ARG A 75 -2.67 11.75 1.85
CA ARG A 75 -4.12 11.44 1.87
C ARG A 75 -4.41 9.99 1.47
N ALA A 76 -3.63 9.43 0.55
CA ALA A 76 -3.74 8.01 0.20
C ALA A 76 -3.26 7.13 1.36
N LEU A 77 -2.12 7.44 1.96
CA LEU A 77 -1.59 6.73 3.13
C LEU A 77 -2.55 6.77 4.33
N ASP A 78 -3.11 7.94 4.64
CA ASP A 78 -4.09 8.11 5.73
C ASP A 78 -5.34 7.24 5.49
N PHE A 79 -5.80 7.16 4.24
CA PHE A 79 -6.90 6.26 3.89
C PHE A 79 -6.52 4.79 4.12
N LEU A 80 -5.34 4.36 3.65
CA LEU A 80 -4.90 2.97 3.79
C LEU A 80 -4.73 2.59 5.26
N ILE A 81 -4.23 3.51 6.09
CA ILE A 81 -4.10 3.33 7.54
C ILE A 81 -5.49 3.27 8.20
N ALA A 82 -6.39 4.18 7.86
CA ALA A 82 -7.75 4.20 8.39
C ALA A 82 -8.54 2.94 8.03
N GLN A 83 -8.23 2.31 6.90
CA GLN A 83 -8.79 1.02 6.49
C GLN A 83 -7.95 -0.18 6.95
N CYS A 84 -6.94 0.01 7.82
CA CYS A 84 -6.08 -1.08 8.29
C CYS A 84 -5.46 -1.92 7.16
N LEU A 85 -5.20 -1.31 6.00
CA LEU A 85 -4.54 -1.94 4.84
C LEU A 85 -3.02 -1.74 4.89
N VAL A 86 -2.56 -0.69 5.56
CA VAL A 86 -1.15 -0.35 5.76
C VAL A 86 -0.95 0.04 7.23
N HIS A 87 0.24 -0.22 7.76
CA HIS A 87 0.59 0.14 9.14
C HIS A 87 1.81 1.07 9.15
N ARG A 88 1.78 2.14 9.96
CA ARG A 88 2.93 3.02 10.12
C ARG A 88 3.86 2.49 11.21
N LEU A 89 5.13 2.31 10.87
CA LEU A 89 6.21 2.01 11.81
C LEU A 89 6.85 3.31 12.30
N ASN A 90 6.40 3.78 13.46
CA ASN A 90 6.83 5.07 14.03
C ASN A 90 8.35 5.17 14.26
N SER A 91 9.00 4.06 14.63
CA SER A 91 10.45 4.04 14.87
C SER A 91 11.29 4.27 13.62
N LEU A 92 10.73 3.96 12.44
CA LEU A 92 11.41 4.06 11.14
C LEU A 92 10.83 5.18 10.27
N ASN A 93 9.76 5.86 10.72
CA ASN A 93 8.95 6.77 9.89
C ASN A 93 8.56 6.14 8.54
N ALA A 94 8.22 4.85 8.57
CA ALA A 94 7.98 4.04 7.38
C ALA A 94 6.61 3.36 7.41
N PHE A 95 6.19 2.80 6.28
CA PHE A 95 4.90 2.15 6.06
C PHE A 95 5.08 0.74 5.49
#